data_AF-A0A7V2WDM6-F1
#
_entry.id   AF-A0A7V2WDM6-F1
#
_cell.length_a   1.000
_cell.length_b   1.000
_cell.length_c   1.000
_cell.angle_alpha   90.00
_cell.angle_beta   90.00
_cell.angle_gamma   90.00
#
_symmetry.space_group_name_H-M   'P 1'
#
loop_
_entity.id
_entity.type
_entity.pdbx_description
1 polymer ?
#
loop_
_entity_poly.entity_id
_entity_poly.type
_entity_poly.pdbx_seq_one_letter_code
_entity_poly.pdbx_strand_id
1 'polypeptide(L)'
;NPFKNIPDYPPMEEVLAEIKKLPRYIIVDADKLAQAQGSVKAANIVVLGAASPFLGLKYGSLEKAVRQLFGKKGGDIVELNLKALEAGRRFAEENRME
;
A
#
# COMPACT_ATOMS: atom_id res chain seq x y z
N ASN A 1 -6.24 -6.39 6.91
CA ASN A 1 -7.62 -6.80 7.28
C ASN A 1 -8.50 -5.57 7.52
N PRO A 2 -9.72 -5.50 6.95
CA PRO A 2 -10.59 -4.33 7.14
C PRO A 2 -11.13 -4.27 8.57
N PHE A 3 -11.16 -3.07 9.13
CA PHE A 3 -11.79 -2.81 10.41
C PHE A 3 -13.31 -2.77 10.22
N LYS A 4 -14.04 -3.76 10.76
CA LYS A 4 -15.50 -3.84 10.64
C LYS A 4 -16.16 -2.92 11.68
N ASN A 5 -16.45 -1.68 11.29
CA ASN A 5 -17.13 -0.70 12.15
C ASN A 5 -18.52 -0.28 11.64
N ILE A 6 -19.04 -0.94 10.61
CA ILE A 6 -20.36 -0.69 10.03
C ILE A 6 -21.18 -1.99 10.20
N PRO A 7 -22.41 -1.94 10.76
CA PRO A 7 -23.20 -3.12 11.07
C PRO A 7 -23.48 -4.02 9.85
N ASP A 8 -23.78 -3.40 8.71
CA ASP A 8 -24.26 -4.09 7.51
C ASP A 8 -23.18 -4.15 6.40
N TYR A 9 -21.90 -4.30 6.78
CA TYR A 9 -20.83 -4.47 5.80
C TYR A 9 -20.86 -5.88 5.20
N PRO A 10 -20.83 -6.05 3.86
CA PRO A 10 -20.89 -7.38 3.24
C PRO A 10 -19.71 -8.29 3.65
N PRO A 11 -19.87 -9.63 3.53
CA PRO A 11 -18.76 -10.56 3.65
C PRO A 11 -17.61 -10.19 2.71
N MET A 12 -16.37 -10.38 3.16
CA MET A 12 -15.20 -9.97 2.37
C MET A 12 -15.08 -10.76 1.08
N GLU A 13 -15.53 -12.01 1.08
CA GLU A 13 -15.59 -12.89 -0.08
C GLU A 13 -16.47 -12.27 -1.18
N GLU A 14 -17.61 -11.69 -0.82
CA GLU A 14 -18.52 -11.02 -1.76
C GLU A 14 -17.91 -9.73 -2.31
N VAL A 15 -17.33 -8.89 -1.44
CA VAL A 15 -16.64 -7.65 -1.84
C VAL A 15 -15.51 -7.97 -2.84
N LEU A 16 -14.70 -8.98 -2.53
CA LEU A 16 -13.60 -9.39 -3.41
C LEU A 16 -14.12 -10.02 -4.71
N ALA A 17 -15.24 -10.75 -4.67
CA ALA A 17 -15.86 -11.30 -5.87
C ALA A 17 -16.34 -10.19 -6.82
N GLU A 18 -16.96 -9.13 -6.29
CA GLU A 18 -17.38 -7.98 -7.11
C GLU A 18 -16.18 -7.22 -7.70
N ILE A 19 -15.13 -6.97 -6.92
CA ILE A 19 -13.90 -6.30 -7.42
C ILE A 19 -13.26 -7.12 -8.55
N LYS A 20 -13.24 -8.44 -8.44
CA LYS A 20 -12.67 -9.34 -9.45
C LYS A 20 -13.41 -9.32 -10.79
N LYS A 21 -14.63 -8.76 -10.86
CA LYS A 21 -15.36 -8.57 -12.13
C LYS A 21 -14.86 -7.36 -12.91
N LEU A 22 -14.15 -6.43 -12.27
CA LEU A 22 -13.60 -5.27 -12.95
C LEU A 22 -12.46 -5.71 -13.88
N PRO A 23 -12.31 -5.07 -15.05
CA PRO A 23 -11.27 -5.46 -16.00
C PRO A 23 -9.84 -5.16 -15.48
N ARG A 24 -9.71 -4.26 -14.51
CA ARG A 24 -8.43 -3.84 -13.95
C ARG A 24 -8.56 -3.65 -12.45
N TYR A 25 -7.94 -4.53 -11.68
CA TYR A 25 -7.86 -4.44 -10.23
C TYR A 25 -6.51 -4.94 -9.72
N ILE A 26 -6.12 -4.48 -8.53
CA ILE A 26 -4.98 -5.01 -7.78
C ILE A 26 -5.46 -5.19 -6.35
N ILE A 27 -5.38 -6.42 -5.83
CA ILE A 27 -5.72 -6.75 -4.45
C ILE A 27 -4.41 -6.97 -3.69
N VAL A 28 -4.15 -6.15 -2.68
CA VAL A 28 -2.92 -6.19 -1.88
C VAL A 28 -3.25 -6.42 -0.41
N ASP A 29 -2.54 -7.37 0.21
CA ASP A 29 -2.53 -7.53 1.66
C ASP A 29 -1.44 -6.61 2.27
N ALA A 30 -1.81 -5.35 2.45
CA ALA A 30 -0.87 -4.30 2.86
C ALA A 30 -0.26 -4.57 4.25
N ASP A 31 -1.01 -5.17 5.17
CA ASP A 31 -0.54 -5.51 6.51
C ASP A 31 0.58 -6.54 6.43
N LYS A 32 0.39 -7.61 5.64
CA LYS A 32 1.43 -8.64 5.46
C LYS A 32 2.67 -8.06 4.77
N LEU A 33 2.47 -7.27 3.72
CA LEU A 33 3.59 -6.70 2.96
C LEU A 33 4.40 -5.71 3.82
N ALA A 34 3.73 -4.90 4.63
CA ALA A 34 4.37 -3.99 5.58
C ALA A 34 5.07 -4.73 6.72
N GLN A 35 4.45 -5.79 7.25
CA GLN A 35 5.08 -6.65 8.26
C GLN A 35 6.37 -7.28 7.74
N ALA A 36 6.41 -7.71 6.47
CA ALA A 36 7.61 -8.24 5.83
C ALA A 36 8.74 -7.18 5.70
N GLN A 37 8.40 -5.88 5.71
CA GLN A 37 9.39 -4.81 5.74
C GLN A 37 9.80 -4.39 7.16
N GLY A 38 9.17 -4.95 8.19
CA GLY A 38 9.53 -4.75 9.60
C GLY A 38 8.44 -4.11 10.46
N SER A 39 7.32 -3.66 9.90
CA SER A 39 6.20 -3.14 10.71
C SER A 39 4.87 -3.10 9.97
N VAL A 40 3.83 -3.75 10.53
CA VAL A 40 2.43 -3.54 10.12
C VAL A 40 2.05 -2.05 10.08
N LYS A 41 2.66 -1.19 10.92
CA LYS A 41 2.33 0.26 10.96
C LYS A 41 2.63 0.99 9.65
N ALA A 42 3.45 0.43 8.76
CA ALA A 42 3.76 0.98 7.46
C ALA A 42 2.77 0.57 6.35
N ALA A 43 1.66 -0.12 6.67
CA ALA A 43 0.67 -0.60 5.70
C ALA A 43 0.09 0.53 4.84
N ASN A 44 -0.13 1.72 5.40
CA ASN A 44 -0.58 2.87 4.62
C ASN A 44 0.46 3.32 3.57
N ILE A 45 1.75 3.20 3.87
CA ILE A 45 2.83 3.53 2.94
C ILE A 45 2.95 2.47 1.84
N VAL A 46 2.69 1.19 2.16
CA VAL A 46 2.53 0.14 1.15
C VAL A 46 1.41 0.49 0.17
N VAL A 47 0.24 0.90 0.67
CA VAL A 47 -0.90 1.29 -0.19
C VAL A 47 -0.52 2.49 -1.07
N LEU A 48 0.16 3.50 -0.52
CA LEU A 48 0.66 4.64 -1.31
C LEU A 48 1.64 4.20 -2.39
N GLY A 49 2.54 3.27 -2.06
CA GLY A 49 3.48 2.65 -3.00
C GLY A 49 2.75 1.98 -4.16
N ALA A 50 1.78 1.13 -3.83
CA ALA A 50 0.97 0.41 -4.81
C ALA A 50 0.16 1.34 -5.72
N ALA A 51 -0.30 2.47 -5.20
CA ALA A 51 -0.99 3.49 -6.00
C ALA A 51 -0.03 4.29 -6.91
N SER A 52 1.26 4.39 -6.55
CA SER A 52 2.20 5.32 -7.18
C SER A 52 2.33 5.25 -8.70
N PRO A 53 2.25 4.08 -9.39
CA PRO A 53 2.30 4.02 -10.85
C PRO A 53 1.09 4.67 -11.54
N PHE A 54 -0.02 4.84 -10.81
CA PHE A 54 -1.32 5.28 -11.35
C PHE A 54 -1.64 6.76 -11.02
N LEU A 55 -0.88 7.39 -10.13
CA LEU A 55 -1.15 8.76 -9.65
C LEU A 55 -0.65 9.86 -10.60
N GLY A 56 0.16 9.52 -11.62
CA GLY A 56 0.80 10.52 -12.48
C GLY A 56 1.85 11.40 -11.78
N LEU A 57 2.30 11.00 -10.59
CA LEU A 57 3.32 11.69 -9.81
C LEU A 57 4.70 11.05 -10.04
N LYS A 58 5.76 11.88 -9.98
CA LYS A 58 7.13 11.36 -9.97
C LYS A 58 7.36 10.56 -8.69
N TYR A 59 7.83 9.32 -8.80
CA TYR A 59 8.09 8.46 -7.65
C TYR A 59 9.04 9.12 -6.62
N GLY A 60 10.13 9.74 -7.10
CA GLY A 60 11.07 10.46 -6.23
C GLY A 60 10.45 11.63 -5.45
N SER A 61 9.30 12.18 -5.88
CA SER A 61 8.56 13.16 -5.08
C SER A 61 7.91 12.52 -3.85
N LEU A 62 7.42 11.28 -3.97
CA LEU A 62 6.86 10.53 -2.85
C LEU A 62 7.95 10.13 -1.86
N GLU A 63 9.12 9.69 -2.35
CA GLU A 63 10.27 9.38 -1.49
C GLU A 63 10.73 10.61 -0.68
N LYS A 64 10.80 11.78 -1.34
CA LYS A 64 11.12 13.05 -0.67
C LYS A 64 10.09 13.39 0.41
N ALA A 65 8.79 13.23 0.12
CA ALA A 65 7.73 13.47 1.09
C ALA A 65 7.82 12.54 2.31
N VAL A 66 8.11 11.24 2.10
CA VAL A 66 8.35 10.29 3.19
C VAL A 66 9.52 10.74 4.07
N ARG A 67 10.66 11.11 3.46
CA ARG A 67 11.83 11.62 4.22
C ARG A 67 11.49 12.88 5.02
N GLN A 68 10.71 13.81 4.45
CA GLN A 68 10.31 15.04 5.12
C GLN A 68 9.37 14.79 6.31
N LEU A 69 8.36 13.92 6.15
CA LEU A 69 7.37 13.64 7.19
C LEU A 69 7.93 12.81 8.34
N PHE A 70 8.80 11.84 8.04
CA PHE A 70 9.32 10.89 9.01
C PHE A 70 10.73 11.20 9.51
N GLY A 71 11.42 12.20 8.93
CA GLY A 71 12.79 12.55 9.30
C GLY A 71 12.98 12.86 10.78
N LYS A 72 12.00 13.51 11.42
CA LYS A 72 12.01 13.79 12.88
C LYS A 72 11.88 12.55 13.76
N LYS A 73 11.48 11.40 13.19
CA LYS A 73 11.26 10.13 13.91
C LYS A 73 12.47 9.17 13.83
N GLY A 74 13.55 9.57 13.17
CA GLY A 74 14.80 8.80 13.08
C GLY A 74 15.00 8.11 11.72
N GLY A 75 16.26 7.80 11.41
CA GLY A 75 16.69 7.20 10.14
C GLY A 75 16.02 5.85 9.86
N ASP A 76 15.95 4.98 10.88
CA ASP A 76 15.35 3.65 10.75
C ASP A 76 13.86 3.71 10.38
N ILE A 77 13.11 4.67 10.93
CA ILE A 77 11.70 4.87 10.60
C ILE A 77 11.56 5.37 9.16
N VAL A 78 12.45 6.26 8.71
CA VAL A 78 12.45 6.73 7.32
C VAL A 78 12.74 5.56 6.37
N GLU A 79 13.78 4.76 6.65
CA GLU A 79 14.16 3.62 5.83
C GLU A 79 13.05 2.56 5.77
N LEU A 80 12.44 2.24 6.91
CA LEU A 80 11.29 1.33 7.01
C LEU A 80 10.15 1.77 6.08
N ASN A 81 9.78 3.05 6.12
CA ASN A 81 8.69 3.56 5.29
C ASN A 81 9.09 3.62 3.80
N LEU A 82 10.36 3.89 3.47
CA LEU A 82 10.83 3.82 2.07
C LEU A 82 10.78 2.39 1.52
N LYS A 83 11.19 1.39 2.30
CA LYS A 83 11.05 -0.03 1.93
C LYS A 83 9.59 -0.43 1.74
N ALA A 84 8.70 0.04 2.61
CA ALA A 84 7.26 -0.18 2.47
C ALA A 84 6.71 0.47 1.18
N LEU A 85 7.14 1.69 0.85
CA LEU A 85 6.73 2.42 -0.35
C LEU A 85 7.17 1.66 -1.61
N GLU A 86 8.42 1.22 -1.64
CA GLU A 86 8.98 0.44 -2.74
C GLU A 86 8.29 -0.93 -2.89
N ALA A 87 8.09 -1.65 -1.78
CA ALA A 87 7.40 -2.94 -1.78
C ALA A 87 5.99 -2.83 -2.35
N GLY A 88 5.23 -1.82 -1.95
CA GLY A 88 3.91 -1.54 -2.49
C GLY A 88 3.95 -1.26 -3.99
N ARG A 89 4.87 -0.41 -4.44
CA ARG A 89 5.04 -0.08 -5.86
C ARG A 89 5.35 -1.32 -6.69
N ARG A 90 6.34 -2.11 -6.26
CA ARG A 90 6.77 -3.32 -6.96
C ARG A 90 5.64 -4.33 -7.05
N PHE A 91 4.89 -4.54 -5.95
CA PHE A 91 3.73 -5.41 -5.94
C PHE A 91 2.71 -5.01 -7.01
N ALA A 92 2.42 -3.71 -7.14
CA ALA A 92 1.46 -3.23 -8.14
C ALA A 92 1.97 -3.34 -9.58
N GLU A 93 3.26 -3.12 -9.82
CA GLU A 93 3.88 -3.28 -11.14
C GLU A 93 3.89 -4.76 -11.58
N GLU A 94 4.16 -5.70 -10.65
CA GLU A 94 4.17 -7.15 -10.91
C GLU A 94 2.76 -7.75 -11.10
N ASN A 95 1.74 -7.16 -10.48
CA ASN A 95 0.35 -7.65 -10.53
C ASN A 95 -0.55 -6.81 -11.45
N ARG A 96 0.05 -5.95 -12.28
CA ARG A 96 -0.69 -5.11 -13.22
C ARG A 96 -1.28 -5.98 -14.33
N MET A 97 -2.59 -5.93 -14.46
CA MET A 97 -3.30 -6.50 -15.60
C MET A 97 -3.26 -5.50 -16.76
N GLU A 98 -2.93 -5.96 -17.97
CA GLU A 98 -2.94 -5.15 -19.21
C GLU A 98 -4.37 -4.91 -19.73
#